data_AF-A0A7Y2NTE0-F1
#
_entry.id   AF-A0A7Y2NTE0-F1
#
_cell.length_a   1.000
_cell.length_b   1.000
_cell.length_c   1.000
_cell.angle_alpha   90.00
_cell.angle_beta   90.00
_cell.angle_gamma   90.00
#
_symmetry.space_group_name_H-M   'P 1'
#
loop_
_entity.id
_entity.type
_entity.pdbx_description
1 polymer ?
#
loop_
_entity_poly.entity_id
_entity_poly.type
_entity_poly.pdbx_seq_one_letter_code
_entity_poly.pdbx_strand_id
1 'polypeptide(L)' 'MTALPKVELHLHLEGGAPPAFIRGLAAEKHVDISGIFDAQGAYKYRDFWDFLKVYEAATSVLTTPEDYRRLTLAVLE' A
#
# COMPACT_ATOMS: atom_id res chain seq x y z
N MET A 1 2.87 12.07 -23.29
CA MET A 1 1.41 12.21 -23.08
C MET A 1 1.12 13.00 -21.79
N THR A 2 1.47 14.29 -21.74
CA THR A 2 1.43 15.09 -20.50
C THR A 2 0.27 16.08 -20.41
N ALA A 3 -0.50 16.30 -21.47
CA ALA A 3 -1.51 17.37 -21.53
C ALA A 3 -2.98 16.90 -21.50
N LEU A 4 -3.27 15.60 -21.57
CA LEU A 4 -4.65 15.10 -21.49
C LEU A 4 -5.04 14.91 -20.01
N PRO A 5 -6.15 15.53 -19.55
CA PRO A 5 -6.78 15.17 -18.28
C PRO A 5 -7.09 13.68 -18.27
N LYS A 6 -6.79 13.02 -17.14
CA LYS A 6 -6.98 11.58 -16.97
C LYS A 6 -7.97 11.33 -15.85
N VAL A 7 -8.64 10.20 -15.93
CA VAL A 7 -9.47 9.67 -14.86
C VAL A 7 -9.05 8.23 -14.60
N GLU A 8 -8.96 7.86 -13.33
CA GLU A 8 -8.72 6.50 -12.89
C GLU A 8 -10.04 5.94 -12.34
N LEU A 9 -10.60 4.95 -13.03
CA LEU A 9 -11.93 4.40 -12.74
C LEU A 9 -11.89 3.10 -11.94
N HIS A 10 -10.70 2.49 -11.83
CA HIS A 10 -10.50 1.26 -11.08
C HIS A 10 -9.18 1.38 -10.32
N LEU A 11 -9.29 1.75 -9.04
CA LEU A 11 -8.19 1.75 -8.09
C LEU A 11 -8.69 1.20 -6.75
N HIS A 12 -7.91 0.30 -6.17
CA HIS A 12 -8.03 -0.06 -4.77
C HIS A 12 -7.03 0.81 -4.01
N LEU A 13 -7.50 1.66 -3.09
CA LEU A 13 -6.63 2.64 -2.40
C LEU A 13 -5.46 1.95 -1.70
N GLU A 14 -5.74 0.84 -1.02
CA GLU A 14 -4.72 0.06 -0.32
C GLU A 14 -3.71 -0.59 -1.29
N GLY A 15 -4.14 -0.89 -2.51
CA GLY A 15 -3.27 -1.38 -3.60
C GLY A 15 -2.43 -0.27 -4.25
N GLY A 16 -2.87 0.98 -4.15
CA GLY A 16 -2.13 2.18 -4.56
C GLY A 16 -1.16 2.69 -3.48
N ALA A 17 -1.18 2.12 -2.27
CA ALA A 17 -0.39 2.59 -1.15
C ALA A 17 1.13 2.46 -1.43
N PRO A 18 1.92 3.54 -1.32
CA PRO A 18 3.37 3.44 -1.45
C PRO A 18 3.96 2.46 -0.43
N PRO A 19 4.89 1.56 -0.81
CA PRO A 19 5.50 0.61 0.14
C PRO A 19 6.14 1.28 1.35
N ALA A 20 6.74 2.45 1.16
CA ALA A 20 7.34 3.24 2.25
C ALA A 20 6.29 3.72 3.27
N PHE A 21 5.09 4.07 2.81
CA PHE A 21 3.99 4.46 3.69
C PHE A 21 3.55 3.30 4.58
N ILE A 22 3.30 2.12 3.99
CA ILE A 22 2.88 0.92 4.74
C ILE A 22 3.98 0.46 5.71
N ARG A 23 5.26 0.49 5.33
CA ARG A 23 6.38 0.22 6.25
C ARG A 23 6.41 1.18 7.44
N GLY A 24 6.21 2.48 7.20
CA GLY A 24 6.16 3.48 8.26
C GLY A 24 5.05 3.20 9.25
N LEU A 25 3.86 2.90 8.74
CA LEU A 25 2.69 2.60 9.57
C LEU A 25 2.87 1.31 10.38
N ALA A 26 3.47 0.28 9.78
CA ALA A 26 3.81 -0.96 10.47
C ALA A 26 4.82 -0.74 11.60
N ALA A 27 5.83 0.10 11.38
CA ALA A 27 6.82 0.46 12.39
C ALA A 27 6.18 1.24 13.55
N GLU A 28 5.31 2.21 13.27
CA GLU A 28 4.55 2.97 14.28
C GLU A 28 3.70 2.05 15.18
N LYS A 29 3.13 0.99 14.59
CA LYS A 29 2.22 0.04 15.26
C LYS A 29 2.92 -1.21 15.80
N HIS A 30 4.23 -1.32 15.63
CA HIS A 30 5.02 -2.49 16.03
C HIS A 30 4.53 -3.82 15.41
N VAL A 31 4.08 -3.79 14.16
CA VAL A 31 3.65 -4.98 13.40
C VAL A 31 4.74 -5.37 12.41
N ASP A 32 5.18 -6.63 12.45
CA ASP A 32 6.16 -7.14 11.48
C ASP A 32 5.47 -7.65 10.21
N ILE A 33 5.60 -6.87 9.13
CA ILE A 33 5.22 -7.24 7.77
C ILE A 33 6.42 -7.24 6.82
N SER A 34 7.65 -7.29 7.33
CA SER A 34 8.87 -7.16 6.53
C SER A 34 8.96 -8.19 5.39
N GLY A 35 8.33 -9.36 5.56
CA GLY A 35 8.31 -10.43 4.58
C GLY A 35 7.64 -10.10 3.24
N ILE A 36 6.83 -9.03 3.17
CA ILE A 36 6.13 -8.64 1.92
C ILE A 36 6.94 -7.71 1.02
N PHE A 37 8.12 -7.28 1.47
CA PHE A 37 8.98 -6.37 0.73
C PHE A 37 10.21 -7.10 0.15
N ASP A 38 10.72 -6.62 -0.99
CA ASP A 38 12.01 -7.02 -1.52
C ASP A 38 13.18 -6.21 -0.92
N ALA A 39 14.40 -6.51 -1.37
CA ALA A 39 15.62 -5.83 -0.90
C ALA A 39 15.68 -4.34 -1.27
N GLN A 40 14.87 -3.91 -2.25
CA GLN A 40 14.74 -2.53 -2.70
C GLN A 40 13.56 -1.82 -2.00
N GLY A 41 12.78 -2.55 -1.19
CA GLY A 41 11.63 -2.03 -0.47
C GLY A 41 10.37 -1.92 -1.33
N ALA A 42 10.28 -2.57 -2.48
CA ALA A 42 9.02 -2.70 -3.22
C ALA A 42 8.21 -3.90 -2.70
N TYR A 43 6.90 -3.95 -3.00
CA TYR A 43 6.11 -5.14 -2.72
C TYR A 43 6.59 -6.32 -3.57
N LYS A 44 6.68 -7.48 -2.94
CA LYS A 44 7.16 -8.72 -3.55
C LYS A 44 6.05 -9.76 -3.59
N TYR A 45 5.62 -10.15 -4.78
CA TYR A 45 4.68 -11.24 -5.02
C TYR A 45 5.02 -11.94 -6.33
N ARG A 46 4.74 -13.25 -6.43
CA ARG A 46 5.07 -14.06 -7.61
C ARG A 46 3.91 -14.29 -8.59
N ASP A 47 2.68 -14.22 -8.08
CA ASP A 47 1.45 -14.47 -8.82
C ASP A 47 0.27 -13.76 -8.13
N PHE A 48 -0.93 -13.94 -8.66
CA PHE A 48 -2.13 -13.29 -8.15
C PHE A 48 -2.50 -13.73 -6.72
N TRP A 49 -2.30 -14.99 -6.36
CA TRP A 49 -2.65 -15.48 -5.02
C TRP A 49 -1.65 -15.01 -3.97
N ASP A 50 -0.37 -14.95 -4.34
CA ASP A 50 0.68 -14.35 -3.52
C ASP A 50 0.45 -12.83 -3.37
N PHE A 51 0.00 -12.15 -4.43
CA PHE A 51 -0.42 -10.76 -4.37
C PHE A 51 -1.54 -10.55 -3.34
N LEU A 52 -2.57 -11.39 -3.32
CA LEU A 52 -3.66 -11.26 -2.32
C LEU A 52 -3.13 -11.40 -0.88
N LYS A 53 -2.20 -12.31 -0.62
CA LYS A 53 -1.56 -12.44 0.71
C LYS A 53 -0.74 -11.20 1.08
N VAL A 54 0.02 -10.66 0.13
CA VAL A 54 0.78 -9.41 0.31
C VAL A 54 -0.16 -8.25 0.57
N TYR A 55 -1.25 -8.16 -0.18
CA TYR A 55 -2.28 -7.14 -0.02
C TYR A 55 -2.91 -7.22 1.37
N GLU A 56 -3.36 -8.39 1.82
CA GLU A 56 -3.91 -8.59 3.17
C GLU A 56 -2.93 -8.21 4.28
N ALA A 57 -1.65 -8.58 4.14
CA ALA A 57 -0.63 -8.19 5.09
C ALA A 57 -0.40 -6.67 5.10
N ALA A 58 -0.35 -6.02 3.93
CA ALA A 58 -0.21 -4.57 3.81
C ALA A 58 -1.41 -3.82 4.40
N THR A 59 -2.64 -4.34 4.23
CA THR A 59 -3.84 -3.70 4.76
C THR A 59 -4.03 -3.92 6.27
N SER A 60 -3.43 -4.96 6.85
CA SER A 60 -3.55 -5.30 8.27
C SER A 60 -3.14 -4.17 9.24
N VAL A 61 -2.30 -3.23 8.80
CA VAL A 61 -1.83 -2.10 9.62
C VAL A 61 -2.76 -0.88 9.56
N LEU A 62 -3.74 -0.86 8.65
CA LEU A 62 -4.73 0.21 8.52
C LEU A 62 -5.90 -0.08 9.47
N THR A 63 -5.85 0.42 10.70
CA THR A 63 -6.80 0.00 11.76
C THR A 63 -7.62 1.14 12.36
N THR A 64 -7.30 2.39 12.03
CA THR A 64 -7.97 3.58 12.55
C THR A 64 -8.44 4.49 11.42
N PRO A 65 -9.44 5.37 11.66
CA PRO A 65 -9.86 6.36 10.67
C PRO A 65 -8.71 7.26 10.19
N GLU A 66 -7.75 7.55 11.07
CA GLU A 66 -6.59 8.37 10.74
C GLU A 66 -5.64 7.67 9.75
N ASP A 67 -5.48 6.35 9.85
CA ASP A 67 -4.68 5.58 8.89
C ASP A 67 -5.27 5.67 7.48
N TYR A 68 -6.59 5.55 7.37
CA TYR A 68 -7.31 5.67 6.09
C TYR A 68 -7.27 7.10 5.53
N ARG A 69 -7.30 8.12 6.39
CA ARG A 69 -7.09 9.51 5.98
C ARG A 69 -5.70 9.69 5.37
N ARG A 70 -4.67 9.20 6.06
CA ARG A 70 -3.27 9.28 5.59
C ARG A 70 -3.06 8.48 4.30
N LEU A 71 -3.65 7.28 4.19
CA LEU A 71 -3.61 6.48 2.97
C LEU A 71 -4.22 7.22 1.79
N THR A 72 -5.40 7.80 1.97
CA THR A 72 -6.09 8.52 0.90
C THR A 72 -5.25 9.68 0.39
N LEU A 73 -4.61 10.44 1.29
CA LEU A 73 -3.70 11.52 0.88
C LEU A 73 -2.47 10.98 0.15
N ALA A 74 -1.86 9.91 0.66
CA ALA A 74 -0.66 9.31 0.04
C ALA A 74 -0.90 8.77 -1.38
N VAL A 75 -2.15 8.50 -1.76
CA VAL A 75 -2.53 8.02 -3.09
C VAL A 75 -2.96 9.16 -4.03
N LEU A 76 -3.42 10.28 -3.49
CA LEU A 76 -3.87 11.45 -4.27
C LEU A 76 -2.74 12.42 -4.62
N GLU A 77 -1.65 12.41 -3.85
CA GLU A 77 -0.47 13.28 -4.02
C GLU A 77 0.55 12.71 -5.02
#